data_AF-A0A7S2BCH6-F1
#
_entry.id   AF-A0A7S2BCH6-F1
#
_cell.length_a   1.000
_cell.length_b   1.000
_cell.length_c   1.000
_cell.angle_alpha   90.00
_cell.angle_beta   90.00
_cell.angle_gamma   90.00
#
_symmetry.space_group_name_H-M   'P 1'
#
loop_
_entity.id
_entity.type
_entity.pdbx_description
1 polymer ?
#
loop_
_entity_poly.entity_id
_entity_poly.type
_entity_poly.pdbx_seq_one_letter_code
_entity_poly.pdbx_strand_id
1 'polypeptide(L)'
;SGPEPTVADGKEELAVTSGKLTVRVSRVTGLICGLSFAGDEILSAPMRPNTWRPLTDNEYGTFFAAKIVLWKDQGRLAKLDGPIKVNATAIGVEIIAQLDLTTRWCQVCPKACCCLNCCLKEAGESQVMMKYEIAGGRVRVYSTFEPRDVTKYAPPRVG
;
A
#
# COMPACT_ATOMS: atom_id res chain seq x y z
N SER A 1 -16.88 18.69 -11.97
CA SER A 1 -16.41 17.31 -12.15
C SER A 1 -14.93 17.37 -12.43
N GLY A 2 -14.12 16.68 -11.63
CA GLY A 2 -12.76 16.32 -12.01
C GLY A 2 -12.78 15.30 -13.17
N PRO A 3 -11.61 14.94 -13.70
CA PRO A 3 -11.51 13.92 -14.73
C PRO A 3 -11.77 12.53 -14.12
N GLU A 4 -12.57 11.73 -14.82
CA GLU A 4 -12.79 10.33 -14.48
C GLU A 4 -11.45 9.59 -14.38
N PRO A 5 -11.29 8.69 -13.40
CA PRO A 5 -10.09 7.89 -13.30
C PRO A 5 -9.89 7.03 -14.54
N THR A 6 -8.68 7.02 -15.07
CA THR A 6 -8.27 6.16 -16.17
C THR A 6 -7.43 5.00 -15.65
N VAL A 7 -7.63 3.82 -16.24
CA VAL A 7 -6.89 2.60 -15.91
C VAL A 7 -6.04 2.20 -17.10
N ALA A 8 -4.73 2.11 -16.90
CA ALA A 8 -3.79 1.56 -17.87
C ALA A 8 -3.29 0.20 -17.36
N ASP A 9 -3.74 -0.86 -18.03
CA ASP A 9 -3.38 -2.24 -17.72
C ASP A 9 -2.15 -2.67 -18.52
N GLY A 10 -0.96 -2.50 -17.93
CA GLY A 10 0.31 -2.93 -18.52
C GLY A 10 0.72 -4.33 -18.09
N LYS A 11 1.75 -4.90 -18.73
CA LYS A 11 2.27 -6.25 -18.41
C LYS A 11 2.96 -6.35 -17.04
N GLU A 12 3.72 -5.32 -16.66
CA GLU A 12 4.49 -5.29 -15.42
C GLU A 12 3.74 -4.57 -14.29
N GLU A 13 2.94 -3.58 -14.64
CA GLU A 13 2.27 -2.69 -13.71
C GLU A 13 0.86 -2.34 -14.19
N LEU A 14 -0.04 -2.18 -13.22
CA LEU A 14 -1.35 -1.55 -13.38
C LEU A 14 -1.25 -0.10 -12.90
N ALA A 15 -1.59 0.87 -13.75
CA ALA A 15 -1.62 2.27 -13.39
C ALA A 15 -3.04 2.83 -13.36
N VAL A 16 -3.37 3.59 -12.33
CA VAL A 16 -4.64 4.34 -12.24
C VAL A 16 -4.33 5.80 -12.06
N THR A 17 -4.91 6.63 -12.92
CA THR A 17 -4.68 8.09 -12.92
C THR A 17 -5.99 8.83 -12.74
N SER A 18 -6.05 9.75 -11.79
CA SER A 18 -7.12 10.73 -11.64
C SER A 18 -6.51 12.12 -11.50
N GLY A 19 -6.81 13.00 -12.45
CA GLY A 19 -6.23 14.35 -12.49
C GLY A 19 -4.71 14.31 -12.60
N LYS A 20 -4.02 14.86 -11.60
CA LYS A 20 -2.55 14.88 -11.52
C LYS A 20 -1.97 13.68 -10.78
N LEU A 21 -2.81 12.86 -10.16
CA LEU A 21 -2.40 11.78 -9.28
C LEU A 21 -2.40 10.47 -10.04
N THR A 22 -1.28 9.75 -9.99
CA THR A 22 -1.15 8.41 -10.58
C THR A 22 -0.65 7.44 -9.53
N VAL A 23 -1.33 6.31 -9.39
CA VAL A 23 -0.90 5.17 -8.57
C VAL A 23 -0.51 4.03 -9.48
N ARG A 24 0.61 3.37 -9.22
CA ARG A 24 1.08 2.18 -9.94
C ARG A 24 1.20 0.99 -8.98
N VAL A 25 0.66 -0.15 -9.40
CA VAL A 25 0.69 -1.42 -8.67
C VAL A 25 1.42 -2.45 -9.50
N SER A 26 2.45 -3.07 -8.91
CA SER A 26 3.23 -4.12 -9.56
C SER A 26 2.40 -5.39 -9.73
N ARG A 27 2.35 -5.93 -10.94
CA ARG A 27 1.69 -7.22 -11.23
C ARG A 27 2.43 -8.42 -10.66
N VAL A 28 3.73 -8.27 -10.42
CA VAL A 28 4.57 -9.33 -9.83
C VAL A 28 4.38 -9.42 -8.32
N THR A 29 4.30 -8.27 -7.64
CA THR A 29 4.32 -8.22 -6.17
C THR A 29 2.98 -7.88 -5.53
N GLY A 30 2.05 -7.29 -6.29
CA GLY A 30 0.79 -6.77 -5.75
C GLY A 30 0.94 -5.49 -4.91
N LEU A 31 2.14 -4.94 -4.81
CA LEU A 31 2.43 -3.75 -4.02
C LEU A 31 2.26 -2.49 -4.86
N ILE A 32 1.86 -1.39 -4.22
CA ILE A 32 1.98 -0.06 -4.80
C ILE A 32 3.48 0.21 -4.97
N CYS A 33 3.93 0.28 -6.21
CA CYS A 33 5.32 0.50 -6.60
C CYS A 33 5.59 1.94 -7.07
N GLY A 34 4.54 2.74 -7.29
CA GLY A 34 4.66 4.15 -7.65
C GLY A 34 3.46 4.97 -7.20
N LEU A 35 3.73 6.20 -6.81
CA LEU A 35 2.74 7.23 -6.51
C LEU A 35 3.32 8.55 -7.01
N SER A 36 2.72 9.14 -8.04
CA SER A 36 3.19 10.42 -8.57
C SER A 36 2.10 11.47 -8.54
N PHE A 37 2.48 12.72 -8.30
CA PHE A 37 1.60 13.86 -8.40
C PHE A 37 2.19 14.89 -9.36
N ALA A 38 1.42 15.29 -10.36
CA ALA A 38 1.83 16.22 -11.42
C ALA A 38 3.10 15.79 -12.18
N GLY A 39 3.37 14.48 -12.23
CA GLY A 39 4.56 13.89 -12.86
C GLY A 39 5.72 13.63 -11.91
N ASP A 40 5.71 14.19 -10.69
CA ASP A 40 6.76 13.98 -9.70
C ASP A 40 6.50 12.72 -8.88
N GLU A 41 7.49 11.82 -8.83
CA GLU A 41 7.42 10.59 -8.05
C GLU A 41 7.57 10.88 -6.54
N ILE A 42 6.61 10.38 -5.75
CA ILE A 42 6.56 10.57 -4.29
C ILE A 42 7.19 9.37 -3.57
N LEU A 43 7.10 8.15 -4.15
CA LEU A 43 7.67 6.96 -3.52
C LEU A 43 9.12 6.74 -3.92
N SER A 44 9.98 6.57 -2.91
CA SER A 44 11.36 6.11 -3.11
C SER A 44 11.49 4.58 -3.19
N ALA A 45 10.45 3.85 -2.77
CA ALA A 45 10.39 2.40 -2.80
C ALA A 45 8.93 1.91 -2.77
N PRO A 46 8.65 0.66 -3.19
CA PRO A 46 7.32 0.10 -3.08
C PRO A 46 6.80 0.06 -1.65
N MET A 47 5.52 0.40 -1.47
CA MET A 47 4.85 0.39 -0.18
C MET A 47 4.60 -1.05 0.26
N ARG A 48 5.15 -1.43 1.41
CA ARG A 48 5.04 -2.77 1.98
C ARG A 48 4.28 -2.73 3.31
N PRO A 49 3.50 -3.77 3.65
CA PRO A 49 3.02 -3.93 5.01
C PRO A 49 4.19 -3.96 6.01
N ASN A 50 4.07 -3.28 7.14
CA ASN A 50 5.04 -3.40 8.22
C ASN A 50 4.33 -3.86 9.50
N THR A 51 4.61 -5.08 9.92
CA THR A 51 4.05 -5.70 11.15
C THR A 51 5.07 -5.71 12.29
N TRP A 52 6.18 -4.98 12.15
CA TRP A 52 7.28 -4.95 13.10
C TRP A 52 7.56 -3.56 13.64
N ARG A 53 8.01 -3.56 14.89
CA ARG A 53 8.61 -2.40 15.54
C ARG A 53 9.89 -2.81 16.28
N PRO A 54 10.80 -1.86 16.56
CA PRO A 54 11.90 -2.11 17.48
C PRO A 54 11.41 -2.65 18.83
N LEU A 55 12.19 -3.58 19.40
CA LEU A 55 11.91 -4.16 20.71
C LEU A 55 12.25 -3.17 21.83
N THR A 56 11.49 -3.24 22.91
CA THR A 56 11.74 -2.59 24.20
C THR A 56 12.42 -3.57 25.15
N ASP A 57 12.99 -3.05 26.24
CA ASP A 57 13.65 -3.86 27.26
C ASP A 57 12.73 -4.93 27.86
N ASN A 58 11.42 -4.65 27.97
CA ASN A 58 10.42 -5.60 28.44
C ASN A 58 10.28 -6.84 27.53
N GLU A 59 10.43 -6.67 26.20
CA GLU A 59 10.41 -7.81 25.27
C GLU A 59 11.68 -8.67 25.34
N TYR A 60 12.82 -8.05 25.66
CA TYR A 60 14.07 -8.77 25.89
C TYR A 60 14.02 -9.57 27.19
N GLY A 61 13.53 -8.96 28.28
CA GLY A 61 13.43 -9.61 29.60
C GLY A 61 12.46 -10.79 29.66
N THR A 62 11.49 -10.87 28.75
CA THR A 62 10.48 -11.94 28.69
C THR A 62 10.82 -13.07 27.70
N PHE A 63 12.00 -13.02 27.07
CA PHE A 63 12.41 -13.92 25.97
C PHE A 63 11.40 -13.97 24.81
N PHE A 64 10.54 -12.95 24.70
CA PHE A 64 9.48 -12.90 23.68
C PHE A 64 10.04 -12.52 22.31
N ALA A 65 11.19 -11.82 22.29
CA ALA A 65 11.93 -11.44 21.08
C ALA A 65 12.07 -12.57 20.05
N ALA A 66 12.45 -13.78 20.50
CA ALA A 66 12.63 -14.94 19.63
C ALA A 66 11.32 -15.45 19.01
N LYS A 67 10.18 -15.26 19.69
CA LYS A 67 8.86 -15.69 19.21
C LYS A 67 8.29 -14.75 18.15
N ILE A 68 8.60 -13.45 18.24
CA ILE A 68 8.02 -12.43 17.36
C ILE A 68 8.92 -12.03 16.19
N VAL A 69 10.19 -12.41 16.17
CA VAL A 69 11.15 -12.05 15.10
C VAL A 69 10.65 -12.42 13.69
N LEU A 70 9.76 -13.41 13.59
CA LEU A 70 9.10 -13.83 12.35
C LEU A 70 8.29 -12.73 11.67
N TRP A 71 7.79 -11.77 12.45
CA TRP A 71 7.03 -10.62 11.95
C TRP A 71 7.92 -9.52 11.38
N LYS A 72 9.23 -9.53 11.70
CA LYS A 72 10.20 -8.51 11.26
C LYS A 72 10.29 -8.37 9.75
N ASP A 73 10.36 -9.51 9.07
CA ASP A 73 10.59 -9.58 7.63
C ASP A 73 9.31 -9.87 6.83
N GLN A 74 8.17 -9.94 7.49
CA GLN A 74 6.95 -10.46 6.89
C GLN A 74 6.52 -9.68 5.65
N GLY A 75 6.45 -8.34 5.72
CA GLY A 75 6.11 -7.52 4.56
C GLY A 75 7.16 -7.53 3.45
N ARG A 76 8.42 -7.80 3.78
CA ARG A 76 9.51 -7.96 2.80
C ARG A 76 9.39 -9.29 2.04
N LEU A 77 8.87 -10.32 2.70
CA LEU A 77 8.71 -11.66 2.15
C LEU A 77 7.32 -11.92 1.57
N ALA A 78 6.43 -10.91 1.63
CA ALA A 78 5.08 -10.96 1.09
C ALA A 78 5.09 -11.36 -0.38
N LYS A 79 4.13 -12.20 -0.77
CA LYS A 79 3.95 -12.63 -2.17
C LYS A 79 2.53 -12.33 -2.62
N LEU A 80 2.36 -11.97 -3.87
CA LEU A 80 1.04 -11.87 -4.47
C LEU A 80 0.38 -13.26 -4.49
N ASP A 81 -0.85 -13.32 -3.98
CA ASP A 81 -1.69 -14.51 -3.89
C ASP A 81 -2.90 -14.34 -4.83
N GLY A 82 -2.73 -14.80 -6.07
CA GLY A 82 -3.76 -14.74 -7.10
C GLY A 82 -3.78 -13.42 -7.90
N PRO A 83 -4.83 -13.23 -8.72
CA PRO A 83 -4.91 -12.07 -9.61
C PRO A 83 -5.27 -10.78 -8.86
N ILE A 84 -4.70 -9.66 -9.32
CA ILE A 84 -5.15 -8.33 -8.92
C ILE A 84 -6.53 -8.06 -9.51
N LYS A 85 -7.47 -7.61 -8.68
CA LYS A 85 -8.83 -7.25 -9.10
C LYS A 85 -8.93 -5.74 -9.23
N VAL A 86 -9.65 -5.28 -10.25
CA VAL A 86 -9.92 -3.86 -10.50
C VAL A 86 -11.42 -3.67 -10.65
N ASN A 87 -12.01 -2.88 -9.76
CA ASN A 87 -13.43 -2.60 -9.76
C ASN A 87 -13.65 -1.11 -10.01
N ALA A 88 -14.50 -0.77 -10.98
CA ALA A 88 -15.05 0.58 -11.06
C ALA A 88 -16.08 0.77 -9.92
N THR A 89 -16.08 1.96 -9.33
CA THR A 89 -17.03 2.37 -8.29
C THR A 89 -17.70 3.67 -8.71
N ALA A 90 -18.80 4.05 -8.06
CA ALA A 90 -19.53 5.28 -8.40
C ALA A 90 -18.70 6.57 -8.34
N ILE A 91 -17.58 6.56 -7.61
CA ILE A 91 -16.75 7.74 -7.36
C ILE A 91 -15.27 7.50 -7.65
N GLY A 92 -14.91 6.38 -8.30
CA GLY A 92 -13.51 5.96 -8.29
C GLY A 92 -13.19 4.58 -8.86
N VAL A 93 -11.94 4.17 -8.71
CA VAL A 93 -11.44 2.82 -9.04
C VAL A 93 -10.88 2.18 -7.77
N GLU A 94 -11.25 0.93 -7.52
CA GLU A 94 -10.72 0.09 -6.45
C GLU A 94 -9.79 -0.98 -7.03
N ILE A 95 -8.54 -0.99 -6.58
CA ILE A 95 -7.56 -2.05 -6.89
C ILE A 95 -7.39 -2.92 -5.66
N ILE A 96 -7.61 -4.23 -5.80
CA ILE A 96 -7.47 -5.21 -4.71
C ILE A 96 -6.35 -6.19 -5.06
N ALA A 97 -5.30 -6.19 -4.24
CA ALA A 97 -4.25 -7.22 -4.27
C ALA A 97 -4.26 -8.01 -2.97
N GLN A 98 -4.29 -9.34 -3.08
CA GLN A 98 -4.19 -10.24 -1.93
C GLN A 98 -2.74 -10.71 -1.79
N LEU A 99 -2.15 -10.54 -0.62
CA LEU A 99 -0.77 -10.92 -0.35
C LEU A 99 -0.71 -12.06 0.65
N ASP A 100 0.02 -13.12 0.34
CA ASP A 100 0.42 -14.14 1.31
C ASP A 100 1.62 -13.63 2.11
N LEU A 101 1.42 -13.49 3.42
CA LEU A 101 2.45 -13.07 4.38
C LEU A 101 3.06 -14.25 5.16
N THR A 102 2.87 -15.49 4.70
CA THR A 102 3.41 -16.67 5.37
C THR A 102 4.93 -16.69 5.32
N THR A 103 5.58 -16.84 6.47
CA THR A 103 7.04 -17.04 6.56
C THR A 103 7.35 -18.52 6.75
N ARG A 104 8.55 -18.96 6.31
CA ARG A 104 8.98 -20.38 6.34
C ARG A 104 8.97 -21.03 7.73
N TRP A 105 8.81 -20.24 8.78
CA TRP A 105 8.98 -20.64 10.17
C TRP A 105 7.67 -20.62 10.98
N CYS A 106 6.55 -20.19 10.38
CA CYS A 106 5.23 -20.29 11.00
C CYS A 106 4.37 -21.32 10.25
N GLN A 107 4.47 -22.60 10.63
CA GLN A 107 3.58 -23.66 10.11
C GLN A 107 2.17 -23.61 10.71
N VAL A 108 1.96 -22.77 11.74
CA VAL A 108 0.72 -22.67 12.53
C VAL A 108 -0.01 -21.34 12.32
N CYS A 109 0.58 -20.38 11.61
CA CYS A 109 -0.11 -19.15 11.27
C CYS A 109 -1.09 -19.48 10.14
N PRO A 110 -2.42 -19.38 10.33
CA PRO A 110 -3.32 -19.36 9.19
C PRO A 110 -2.85 -18.23 8.29
N LYS A 111 -2.68 -18.50 6.99
CA LYS A 111 -2.20 -17.56 5.98
C LYS A 111 -2.58 -16.13 6.36
N ALA A 112 -1.60 -15.33 6.76
CA ALA A 112 -1.84 -13.93 7.05
C ALA A 112 -2.02 -13.26 5.68
N CYS A 113 -3.24 -13.27 5.16
CA CYS A 113 -3.54 -12.63 3.90
C CYS A 113 -3.68 -11.14 4.15
N CYS A 114 -2.98 -10.31 3.38
CA CYS A 114 -3.16 -8.86 3.39
C CYS A 114 -3.93 -8.44 2.13
N CYS A 115 -5.08 -7.81 2.30
CA CYS A 115 -5.77 -7.15 1.18
C CYS A 115 -5.30 -5.69 1.12
N LEU A 116 -4.56 -5.34 0.07
CA LEU A 116 -4.25 -3.95 -0.27
C LEU A 116 -5.39 -3.42 -1.14
N ASN A 117 -6.12 -2.43 -0.64
CA ASN A 117 -7.16 -1.75 -1.42
C ASN A 117 -6.71 -0.33 -1.69
N CYS A 118 -6.61 0.04 -2.96
CA CYS A 118 -6.34 1.41 -3.40
C CYS A 118 -7.62 1.97 -4.02
N CYS A 119 -8.22 2.99 -3.40
CA CYS A 119 -9.39 3.69 -3.94
C CYS A 119 -8.99 5.12 -4.32
N LEU A 120 -9.16 5.47 -5.60
CA LEU A 120 -9.03 6.86 -6.06
C LEU A 120 -10.42 7.50 -6.10
N LYS A 121 -10.70 8.47 -5.22
CA LYS A 121 -11.99 9.17 -5.17
C LYS A 121 -12.00 10.43 -6.02
N GLU A 122 -13.17 10.77 -6.56
CA GLU A 122 -13.49 12.08 -7.11
C GLU A 122 -14.57 12.78 -6.26
N ALA A 123 -14.17 13.83 -5.55
CA ALA A 123 -15.07 14.85 -5.02
C ALA A 123 -14.28 16.17 -4.90
N GLY A 124 -14.05 16.84 -6.03
CA GLY A 124 -13.30 18.11 -6.08
C GLY A 124 -11.78 18.00 -5.92
N GLU A 125 -11.27 16.90 -5.37
CA GLU A 125 -9.83 16.61 -5.20
C GLU A 125 -9.50 15.15 -5.51
N SER A 126 -8.30 14.89 -6.05
CA SER A 126 -7.79 13.53 -6.26
C SER A 126 -7.20 12.99 -4.96
N GLN A 127 -7.72 11.87 -4.45
CA GLN A 127 -7.24 11.25 -3.20
C GLN A 127 -6.92 9.77 -3.41
N VAL A 128 -5.98 9.21 -2.64
CA VAL A 128 -5.74 7.75 -2.56
C VAL A 128 -6.08 7.26 -1.15
N MET A 129 -7.03 6.34 -1.06
CA MET A 129 -7.29 5.59 0.17
C MET A 129 -6.61 4.24 0.09
N MET A 130 -5.80 3.91 1.08
CA MET A 130 -5.16 2.61 1.25
C MET A 130 -5.77 1.88 2.45
N LYS A 131 -6.32 0.70 2.21
CA LYS A 131 -6.81 -0.17 3.28
C LYS A 131 -5.99 -1.45 3.32
N TYR A 132 -5.54 -1.82 4.52
CA TYR A 132 -4.86 -3.07 4.82
C TYR A 132 -5.72 -3.89 5.81
N GLU A 133 -5.93 -5.16 5.50
CA GLU A 133 -6.67 -6.11 6.35
C GLU A 133 -5.91 -7.42 6.42
N ILE A 134 -5.58 -7.89 7.64
CA ILE A 134 -4.88 -9.16 7.87
C ILE A 134 -5.89 -10.24 8.27
N ALA A 135 -5.93 -11.35 7.53
CA ALA A 135 -6.80 -12.49 7.83
C ALA A 135 -6.46 -13.09 9.22
N GLY A 136 -7.48 -13.31 10.05
CA GLY A 136 -7.34 -13.65 11.48
C GLY A 136 -8.18 -12.76 12.41
N GLY A 137 -8.73 -11.66 11.87
CA GLY A 137 -9.79 -10.87 12.49
C GLY A 137 -9.32 -10.00 13.65
N ARG A 138 -9.07 -8.71 13.37
CA ARG A 138 -9.29 -7.52 14.25
C ARG A 138 -8.46 -6.30 13.86
N VAL A 139 -7.51 -6.40 12.93
CA VAL A 139 -6.68 -5.24 12.53
C VAL A 139 -7.05 -4.78 11.12
N ARG A 140 -7.64 -3.59 11.05
CA ARG A 140 -7.85 -2.82 9.81
C ARG A 140 -7.09 -1.51 9.95
N VAL A 141 -6.18 -1.25 9.03
CA VAL A 141 -5.46 0.02 8.95
C VAL A 141 -5.95 0.76 7.72
N TYR A 142 -6.35 2.01 7.91
CA TYR A 142 -6.74 2.93 6.84
C TYR A 142 -5.71 4.06 6.80
N SER A 143 -5.23 4.36 5.60
CA SER A 143 -4.41 5.54 5.35
C SER A 143 -5.02 6.30 4.17
N THR A 144 -5.13 7.61 4.31
CA THR A 144 -5.58 8.49 3.24
C THR A 144 -4.42 9.38 2.84
N PHE A 145 -4.14 9.43 1.55
CA PHE A 145 -3.23 10.40 0.96
C PHE A 145 -4.04 11.40 0.14
N GLU A 146 -4.00 12.66 0.58
CA GLU A 146 -4.55 13.80 -0.14
C GLU A 146 -3.36 14.67 -0.56
N PRO A 147 -2.93 14.64 -1.83
CA PRO A 147 -1.89 15.54 -2.30
C PRO A 147 -2.40 16.99 -2.20
N ARG A 148 -1.86 17.74 -1.24
CA ARG A 148 -2.02 19.20 -1.20
C ARG A 148 -0.99 19.84 -2.13
N ASP A 149 -1.29 21.03 -2.64
CA ASP A 149 -0.34 21.80 -3.44
C ASP A 149 0.93 22.11 -2.61
N VAL A 150 1.99 21.33 -2.85
CA VAL A 150 3.28 21.41 -2.13
C VAL A 150 4.09 22.63 -2.53
N THR A 151 3.68 23.38 -3.57
CA THR A 151 4.31 24.65 -3.95
C THR A 151 4.25 25.68 -2.82
N LYS A 152 3.35 25.53 -1.85
CA LYS A 152 3.29 26.35 -0.62
C LYS A 152 4.39 26.06 0.40
N TYR A 153 5.10 24.94 0.25
CA TYR A 153 6.17 24.50 1.17
C TYR A 153 7.53 24.35 0.48
N ALA A 154 7.62 24.68 -0.81
CA ALA A 154 8.89 24.74 -1.49
C ALA A 154 9.76 25.83 -0.84
N PRO A 155 11.01 25.52 -0.41
CA PRO A 155 11.90 26.55 0.06
C PRO A 155 12.10 27.60 -1.05
N PRO A 156 12.19 28.90 -0.71
CA PRO A 156 12.40 29.93 -1.72
C PRO A 156 13.63 29.58 -2.55
N ARG A 157 13.49 29.63 -3.88
CA ARG A 157 14.62 29.42 -4.79
C ARG A 157 15.66 30.47 -4.48
N VAL A 158 16.83 30.05 -3.99
CA VAL A 158 17.97 30.93 -3.79
C VAL A 158 18.46 31.30 -5.19
N GLY A 159 18.32 32.57 -5.55
CA GLY A 159 18.89 33.16 -6.76
C GLY A 159 20.35 33.55 -6.56
#